data_AF-A0A822EAY5-F1
#
_entry.id   AF-A0A822EAY5-F1
#
_cell.length_a   1.000
_cell.length_b   1.000
_cell.length_c   1.000
_cell.angle_alpha   90.00
_cell.angle_beta   90.00
_cell.angle_gamma   90.00
#
_symmetry.space_group_name_H-M   'P 1'
#
loop_
_entity.id
_entity.type
_entity.pdbx_description
1 polymer ?
#
loop_
_entity_poly.entity_id
_entity_poly.type
_entity_poly.pdbx_seq_one_letter_code
_entity_poly.pdbx_strand_id
1 'polypeptide(L)'
;MLYKNNIKYFFEKIDDYPDVFFGANIHYCCLGTTRGKTGAEGFHRVDFDYIVGAARLAKQVGCKHFHLLSSQSADAHSLFLYPKVK
;
A
#
# COMPACT_ATOMS: atom_id res chain seq x y z
N MET A 1 -9.35 -13.32 -12.81
CA MET A 1 -8.63 -12.16 -13.38
C MET A 1 -9.31 -10.82 -13.06
N LEU A 2 -10.66 -10.77 -12.96
CA LEU A 2 -11.44 -9.56 -12.66
C LEU A 2 -11.11 -8.89 -11.31
N TYR A 3 -10.90 -9.67 -10.23
CA TYR A 3 -10.59 -9.13 -8.90
C TYR A 3 -9.28 -8.33 -8.81
N LYS A 4 -8.24 -8.68 -9.60
CA LYS A 4 -6.95 -7.99 -9.57
C LYS A 4 -7.01 -6.59 -10.17
N ASN A 5 -7.81 -6.41 -11.23
CA ASN A 5 -7.96 -5.12 -11.90
C ASN A 5 -8.76 -4.14 -11.04
N ASN A 6 -9.77 -4.64 -10.30
CA ASN A 6 -10.60 -3.81 -9.43
C ASN A 6 -9.80 -3.25 -8.24
N ILE A 7 -8.88 -4.04 -7.67
CA ILE A 7 -8.00 -3.58 -6.58
C ILE A 7 -7.07 -2.47 -7.08
N LYS A 8 -6.39 -2.68 -8.22
CA LYS A 8 -5.52 -1.64 -8.79
C LYS A 8 -6.31 -0.36 -9.06
N TYR A 9 -7.47 -0.47 -9.69
CA TYR A 9 -8.32 0.70 -10.00
C TYR A 9 -8.76 1.45 -8.74
N PHE A 10 -9.15 0.73 -7.69
CA PHE A 10 -9.49 1.33 -6.40
C PHE A 10 -8.31 2.14 -5.83
N PHE A 11 -7.10 1.58 -5.82
CA PHE A 11 -5.93 2.28 -5.28
C PHE A 11 -5.46 3.48 -6.13
N GLU A 12 -5.62 3.42 -7.45
CA GLU A 12 -5.36 4.58 -8.32
C GLU A 12 -6.33 5.74 -8.08
N LYS A 13 -7.50 5.46 -7.50
CA LYS A 13 -8.55 6.43 -7.21
C LYS A 13 -8.90 6.50 -5.73
N ILE A 14 -7.99 6.09 -4.85
CA ILE A 14 -8.31 5.92 -3.43
C ILE A 14 -8.74 7.24 -2.76
N ASP A 15 -8.20 8.36 -3.25
CA ASP A 15 -8.55 9.70 -2.78
C ASP A 15 -10.00 10.09 -3.11
N ASP A 16 -10.66 9.43 -4.08
CA ASP A 16 -12.09 9.62 -4.39
C ASP A 16 -13.01 8.93 -3.36
N TYR A 17 -12.44 8.13 -2.44
CA TYR A 17 -13.16 7.34 -1.45
C TYR A 17 -12.65 7.60 -0.02
N PRO A 18 -12.65 8.86 0.49
CA PRO A 18 -12.04 9.18 1.77
C PRO A 18 -12.66 8.42 2.95
N ASP A 19 -13.95 8.12 2.87
CA ASP A 19 -14.71 7.48 3.95
C ASP A 19 -14.54 5.96 4.01
N VAL A 20 -13.76 5.36 3.10
CA VAL A 20 -13.51 3.90 3.08
C VAL A 20 -12.89 3.37 4.38
N PHE A 21 -12.20 4.25 5.12
CA PHE A 21 -11.60 3.92 6.42
C PHE A 21 -12.42 4.45 7.61
N PHE A 22 -13.56 5.10 7.39
CA PHE A 22 -14.35 5.72 8.46
C PHE A 22 -14.85 4.68 9.45
N GLY A 23 -14.75 5.00 10.75
CA GLY A 23 -15.16 4.11 11.84
C GLY A 23 -14.17 2.98 12.17
N ALA A 24 -13.12 2.77 11.36
CA ALA A 24 -12.09 1.77 11.64
C ALA A 24 -11.03 2.31 12.62
N ASN A 25 -10.90 1.67 13.79
CA ASN A 25 -9.86 2.05 14.76
C ASN A 25 -8.47 1.48 14.43
N ILE A 26 -8.43 0.34 13.73
CA ILE A 26 -7.21 -0.41 13.40
C ILE A 26 -7.26 -0.80 11.93
N HIS A 27 -6.18 -0.54 11.20
CA HIS A 27 -6.01 -0.94 9.81
C HIS A 27 -4.79 -1.84 9.67
N TYR A 28 -4.92 -2.94 8.91
CA TYR A 28 -3.82 -3.83 8.56
C TYR A 28 -3.58 -3.77 7.05
N CYS A 29 -2.40 -3.32 6.64
CA CYS A 29 -1.99 -3.30 5.25
C CYS A 29 -1.11 -4.51 4.95
N CYS A 30 -1.69 -5.48 4.23
CA CYS A 30 -1.00 -6.67 3.70
C CYS A 30 -0.83 -6.58 2.17
N LEU A 31 -0.87 -5.36 1.63
CA LEU A 31 -0.71 -5.11 0.20
C LEU A 31 0.73 -5.41 -0.21
N GLY A 32 0.88 -6.07 -1.36
CA GLY A 32 2.19 -6.23 -1.97
C GLY A 32 2.12 -6.95 -3.31
N THR A 33 3.11 -6.68 -4.14
CA THR A 33 3.34 -7.38 -5.39
C THR A 33 4.80 -7.83 -5.47
N THR A 34 5.19 -8.33 -6.63
CA THR A 34 6.56 -8.76 -6.91
C THR A 34 7.00 -8.10 -8.21
N ARG A 35 8.29 -7.74 -8.31
CA ARG A 35 8.87 -7.21 -9.56
C ARG A 35 8.55 -8.07 -10.79
N GLY A 36 8.51 -9.40 -10.65
CA GLY A 36 8.18 -10.32 -11.75
C GLY A 36 6.74 -10.19 -12.28
N LYS A 37 5.81 -9.64 -11.50
CA LYS A 37 4.41 -9.46 -11.91
C LYS A 37 4.12 -8.07 -12.47
N THR A 38 4.82 -7.05 -11.98
CA THR A 38 4.45 -5.64 -12.22
C THR A 38 5.61 -4.76 -12.69
N GLY A 39 6.80 -5.33 -12.90
CA GLY A 39 8.02 -4.56 -13.16
C GLY A 39 8.48 -3.78 -11.93
N ALA A 40 9.53 -2.97 -12.10
CA ALA A 40 10.10 -2.18 -11.00
C ALA A 40 9.17 -1.02 -10.58
N GLU A 41 8.68 -0.25 -11.54
CA GLU A 41 7.76 0.88 -11.28
C GLU A 41 6.45 0.39 -10.67
N GLY A 42 5.84 -0.66 -11.23
CA GLY A 42 4.60 -1.21 -10.67
C GLY A 42 4.79 -1.84 -9.30
N PHE A 43 6.00 -2.32 -8.97
CA PHE A 43 6.32 -2.74 -7.61
C PHE A 43 6.38 -1.54 -6.65
N HIS A 44 7.08 -0.46 -7.01
CA HIS A 44 7.08 0.76 -6.19
C HIS A 44 5.67 1.34 -6.01
N ARG A 45 4.89 1.39 -7.09
CA ARG A 45 3.50 1.89 -7.08
C ARG A 45 2.62 1.14 -6.07
N VAL A 46 2.74 -0.18 -6.02
CA VAL A 46 1.91 -1.03 -5.15
C VAL A 46 2.47 -1.12 -3.73
N ASP A 47 3.76 -1.37 -3.57
CA ASP A 47 4.37 -1.64 -2.28
C ASP A 47 4.78 -0.37 -1.52
N PHE A 48 4.69 0.81 -2.16
CA PHE A 48 4.93 2.11 -1.51
C PHE A 48 3.77 3.09 -1.72
N ASP A 49 3.51 3.55 -2.95
CA ASP A 49 2.58 4.67 -3.17
C ASP A 49 1.16 4.36 -2.66
N TYR A 50 0.63 3.17 -3.00
CA TYR A 50 -0.70 2.75 -2.57
C TYR A 50 -0.81 2.58 -1.06
N ILE A 51 0.25 2.08 -0.41
CA ILE A 51 0.31 1.90 1.05
C ILE A 51 0.32 3.26 1.74
N VAL A 52 1.15 4.20 1.26
CA VAL A 52 1.22 5.57 1.77
C VAL A 52 -0.11 6.30 1.59
N GLY A 53 -0.75 6.16 0.42
CA GLY A 53 -2.08 6.72 0.16
C GLY A 53 -3.14 6.21 1.13
N ALA A 54 -3.21 4.90 1.33
CA ALA A 54 -4.13 4.29 2.29
C ALA A 54 -3.84 4.74 3.74
N ALA A 55 -2.58 4.78 4.15
CA ALA A 55 -2.19 5.23 5.48
C ALA A 55 -2.56 6.71 5.72
N ARG A 56 -2.40 7.55 4.70
CA ARG A 56 -2.79 8.97 4.74
C ARG A 56 -4.28 9.14 4.96
N LEU A 57 -5.10 8.44 4.17
CA LEU A 57 -6.56 8.50 4.28
C LEU A 57 -7.06 7.92 5.61
N ALA A 58 -6.52 6.78 6.05
CA ALA A 58 -6.84 6.19 7.34
C ALA A 58 -6.55 7.17 8.49
N LYS A 59 -5.42 7.88 8.44
CA LYS A 59 -5.08 8.93 9.42
C LYS A 59 -6.08 10.10 9.39
N GLN A 60 -6.49 10.54 8.20
CA GLN A 60 -7.42 11.66 8.03
C GLN A 60 -8.79 11.39 8.65
N VAL A 61 -9.30 10.16 8.56
CA VAL A 61 -10.60 9.78 9.14
C VAL A 61 -10.52 9.29 10.60
N GLY A 62 -9.36 9.47 11.25
CA GLY A 62 -9.20 9.23 12.68
C GLY A 62 -8.85 7.80 13.08
N CYS A 63 -8.40 6.95 12.16
CA CYS A 63 -7.88 5.62 12.48
C CYS A 63 -6.70 5.74 13.47
N LYS A 64 -6.72 4.94 14.54
CA LYS A 64 -5.75 5.05 15.64
C LYS A 64 -4.49 4.24 15.39
N HIS A 65 -4.62 3.12 14.68
CA HIS A 65 -3.52 2.21 14.43
C HIS A 65 -3.47 1.78 12.97
N PHE A 66 -2.30 1.89 12.35
CA PHE A 66 -2.05 1.39 11.00
C PHE A 66 -0.86 0.44 11.06
N HIS A 67 -1.12 -0.85 10.85
CA HIS A 67 -0.13 -1.91 10.88
C HIS A 67 0.24 -2.28 9.45
N LEU A 68 1.50 -2.05 9.07
CA LEU A 68 2.04 -2.45 7.78
C LEU A 68 2.79 -3.78 7.91
N LEU A 69 2.44 -4.75 7.06
CA LEU A 69 3.26 -5.94 6.86
C LEU A 69 4.41 -5.60 5.88
N SER A 70 5.54 -5.19 6.44
CA SER A 70 6.79 -5.03 5.68
C SER A 70 7.52 -6.38 5.56
N SER A 71 8.83 -6.36 5.36
CA SER A 71 9.68 -7.54 5.17
C SER A 71 10.87 -7.52 6.12
N GLN A 72 11.40 -8.71 6.40
CA GLN A 72 12.69 -8.83 7.07
C GLN A 72 13.77 -8.19 6.20
N SER A 73 14.60 -7.32 6.79
CA SER A 73 15.68 -6.57 6.12
C SER A 73 15.22 -5.39 5.24
N ALA A 74 14.02 -4.84 5.47
CA ALA A 74 13.61 -3.56 4.92
C ALA A 74 14.62 -2.44 5.30
N ASP A 75 15.13 -1.74 4.29
CA ASP A 75 16.16 -0.71 4.41
C ASP A 75 16.13 0.21 3.18
N ALA A 76 15.71 1.46 3.38
CA ALA A 76 15.63 2.49 2.34
C ALA A 76 16.98 2.76 1.64
N HIS A 77 18.11 2.41 2.27
CA HIS A 77 19.45 2.56 1.70
C HIS A 77 19.92 1.34 0.90
N SER A 78 19.16 0.23 0.90
CA SER A 78 19.54 -0.99 0.21
C SER A 78 19.74 -0.81 -1.29
N LEU A 79 20.74 -1.46 -1.87
CA LEU A 79 20.94 -1.48 -3.32
C LEU A 79 19.88 -2.32 -4.05
N PHE A 80 19.16 -3.19 -3.33
CA PHE A 80 18.13 -4.05 -3.90
C PHE A 80 16.76 -3.39 -3.81
N LEU A 81 16.00 -3.42 -4.92
CA LEU A 81 14.70 -2.77 -5.02
C LEU A 81 13.69 -3.22 -3.95
N TYR A 82 13.58 -4.53 -3.68
CA TYR A 82 12.58 -5.05 -2.74
C TYR A 82 12.73 -4.49 -1.31
N PRO A 83 13.87 -4.69 -0.62
CA PRO A 83 14.07 -4.14 0.72
C PRO A 83 14.15 -2.60 0.74
N LYS A 84 14.52 -1.95 -0.37
CA LYS A 84 14.52 -0.48 -0.46
C LYS A 84 13.12 0.13 -0.44
N VAL A 85 12.14 -0.56 -1.03
CA VAL A 85 10.76 -0.08 -1.15
C VAL A 85 9.91 -0.48 0.06
N LYS A 86 10.18 -1.67 0.62
CA LYS A 86 9.49 -2.18 1.82
C LYS A 86 9.92 -1.47 3.09
#